data_AF-A0A5R9EHL7-F1
#
_entry.id   AF-A0A5R9EHL7-F1
#
_cell.length_a   1.000
_cell.length_b   1.000
_cell.length_c   1.000
_cell.angle_alpha   90.00
_cell.angle_beta   90.00
_cell.angle_gamma   90.00
#
_symmetry.space_group_name_H-M   'P 1'
#
loop_
_entity.id
_entity.type
_entity.pdbx_description
1 polymer ?
#
loop_
_entity_poly.entity_id
_entity_poly.type
_entity_poly.pdbx_seq_one_letter_code
_entity_poly.pdbx_strand_id
1 'polypeptide(L)'
;MSEEGWGEVLLSTSTPRVGSGWTDTGESFDTRGLKKRARKATRPVPIPPVLVRLVREHIKEFGTAEDSRLYPAAQGGGLLSKEYGEVWKAARLAVLTESEAASPLADVPYSLRHLGVSLWLESGVSPAEVARRAGHSIAVLFRFYAKAIHRNQQRANEQIERALEADDGE
;
A
#
# COMPACT_ATOMS: atom_id res chain seq x y z
N MET A 1 -14.96 -0.87 13.80
CA MET A 1 -14.54 0.22 12.90
C MET A 1 -15.73 1.14 12.74
N SER A 2 -15.56 2.46 12.89
CA SER A 2 -16.61 3.43 12.56
C SER A 2 -16.95 3.33 11.07
N GLU A 3 -18.22 3.53 10.69
CA GLU A 3 -18.66 3.49 9.28
C GLU A 3 -18.12 4.67 8.45
N GLU A 4 -17.74 5.78 9.12
CA GLU A 4 -17.32 7.03 8.47
C GLU A 4 -15.88 7.43 8.84
N GLY A 5 -15.23 6.67 9.72
CA GLY A 5 -13.94 7.01 10.30
C GLY A 5 -12.75 6.25 9.70
N TRP A 6 -11.57 6.60 10.19
CA TRP A 6 -10.35 5.83 9.90
C TRP A 6 -10.47 4.41 10.46
N GLY A 7 -9.91 3.47 9.71
CA GLY A 7 -9.75 2.08 10.12
C GLY A 7 -8.29 1.73 10.34
N GLU A 8 -8.03 0.48 10.69
CA GLU A 8 -6.68 -0.07 10.83
C GLU A 8 -6.63 -1.48 10.25
N VAL A 9 -5.56 -1.77 9.52
CA VAL A 9 -5.22 -3.12 9.05
C VAL A 9 -3.96 -3.59 9.78
N LEU A 10 -4.05 -4.77 10.41
CA LEU A 10 -2.92 -5.40 11.09
C LEU A 10 -2.20 -6.35 10.12
N LEU A 11 -1.01 -5.97 9.68
CA LEU A 11 -0.19 -6.80 8.79
C LEU A 11 0.76 -7.67 9.61
N SER A 12 0.53 -8.97 9.69
CA SER A 12 1.30 -9.92 10.51
C SER A 12 2.30 -10.75 9.71
N THR A 13 1.95 -11.13 8.49
CA THR A 13 2.75 -12.00 7.63
C THR A 13 2.72 -11.51 6.19
N SER A 14 3.78 -11.79 5.45
CA SER A 14 3.79 -11.73 3.99
C SER A 14 3.96 -13.17 3.52
N THR A 15 3.15 -13.62 2.58
CA THR A 15 3.32 -14.89 1.87
C THR A 15 3.87 -14.59 0.47
N PRO A 16 5.15 -14.19 0.35
CA PRO A 16 5.75 -13.99 -0.96
C PRO A 16 5.81 -15.34 -1.68
N ARG A 17 5.03 -15.45 -2.76
CA ARG A 17 5.02 -16.64 -3.60
C ARG A 17 6.27 -16.63 -4.50
N VAL A 18 7.29 -17.38 -4.11
CA VAL A 18 8.47 -17.71 -4.94
C VAL A 18 8.25 -19.08 -5.59
N GLY A 19 8.73 -19.28 -6.83
CA GLY A 19 8.58 -20.56 -7.52
C GLY A 19 9.07 -21.74 -6.67
N SER A 20 8.42 -22.91 -6.80
CA SER A 20 8.64 -24.11 -5.97
C SER A 20 10.08 -24.64 -5.94
N GLY A 21 10.95 -24.18 -6.83
CA GLY A 21 12.39 -24.45 -6.78
C GLY A 21 13.19 -23.62 -5.77
N TRP A 22 12.54 -22.74 -5.01
CA TRP A 22 13.16 -21.80 -4.04
C TRP A 22 12.44 -21.77 -2.68
N THR A 23 11.66 -22.80 -2.37
CA THR A 23 10.96 -22.98 -1.09
C THR A 23 11.53 -24.19 -0.34
N ASP A 24 11.82 -24.04 0.95
CA ASP A 24 12.31 -25.14 1.79
C ASP A 24 11.24 -26.23 2.01
N THR A 25 9.97 -25.94 1.64
CA THR A 25 8.82 -26.84 1.80
C THR A 25 8.34 -27.48 0.49
N GLY A 26 8.88 -27.08 -0.66
CA GLY A 26 8.42 -27.57 -1.98
C GLY A 26 7.04 -27.07 -2.41
N GLU A 27 6.37 -26.23 -1.61
CA GLU A 27 5.13 -25.58 -1.99
C GLU A 27 5.38 -24.39 -2.91
N SER A 28 4.37 -24.02 -3.71
CA SER A 28 4.47 -22.85 -4.60
C SER A 28 4.55 -21.52 -3.84
N PHE A 29 4.43 -21.52 -2.51
CA PHE A 29 4.51 -20.34 -1.64
C PHE A 29 5.46 -20.61 -0.47
N ASP A 30 6.15 -19.56 0.00
CA ASP A 30 6.98 -19.63 1.21
C ASP A 30 6.39 -18.69 2.26
N THR A 31 6.13 -19.20 3.47
CA THR A 31 5.69 -18.40 4.62
C THR A 31 6.91 -17.76 5.28
N ARG A 32 7.53 -16.80 4.59
CA ARG A 32 8.65 -16.04 5.17
C ARG A 32 8.12 -14.96 6.11
N GLY A 33 8.48 -15.04 7.40
CA GLY A 33 8.35 -13.90 8.30
C GLY A 33 9.04 -12.66 7.72
N LEU A 34 8.55 -11.46 8.04
CA LEU A 34 9.18 -10.21 7.59
C LEU A 34 10.68 -10.24 7.94
N LYS A 35 11.55 -10.20 6.92
CA LYS A 35 13.01 -10.25 7.09
C LYS A 35 13.46 -9.22 8.14
N LYS A 36 14.17 -9.70 9.17
CA LYS A 36 14.78 -8.97 10.30
C LYS A 36 13.84 -8.39 11.37
N ARG A 37 12.74 -9.06 11.73
CA ARG A 37 12.02 -8.79 13.00
C ARG A 37 11.63 -10.10 13.68
N ALA A 38 11.44 -10.05 15.01
CA ALA A 38 10.97 -11.17 15.80
C ALA A 38 9.69 -11.77 15.18
N ARG A 39 9.52 -13.09 15.30
CA ARG A 39 8.55 -13.98 14.61
C ARG A 39 7.05 -13.62 14.74
N LYS A 40 6.70 -12.45 15.31
CA LYS A 40 5.35 -11.95 15.61
C LYS A 40 5.15 -10.43 15.39
N ALA A 41 6.05 -9.73 14.71
CA ALA A 41 5.91 -8.29 14.52
C ALA A 41 4.73 -7.96 13.57
N THR A 42 3.57 -7.64 14.15
CA THR A 42 2.46 -7.05 13.40
C THR A 42 2.74 -5.56 13.16
N ARG A 43 2.34 -5.06 11.99
CA ARG A 43 2.35 -3.64 11.70
C ARG A 43 0.93 -3.12 11.57
N PRO A 44 0.45 -2.27 12.51
CA PRO A 44 -0.78 -1.52 12.31
C PRO A 44 -0.58 -0.48 11.21
N VAL A 45 -1.43 -0.53 10.18
CA VAL A 45 -1.48 0.44 9.10
C VAL A 45 -2.86 1.09 9.11
N PRO A 46 -2.96 2.39 9.44
CA PRO A 46 -4.24 3.08 9.37
C PRO A 46 -4.71 3.17 7.92
N ILE A 47 -5.98 2.89 7.69
CA ILE A 47 -6.62 2.99 6.39
C ILE A 47 -7.66 4.12 6.39
N PRO A 48 -7.69 4.96 5.35
CA PRO A 48 -8.60 6.10 5.31
C PRO A 48 -10.06 5.64 5.17
N PRO A 49 -11.05 6.50 5.51
CA PRO A 49 -12.47 6.16 5.44
C PRO A 49 -12.93 5.60 4.08
N VAL A 50 -12.37 6.13 2.97
CA VAL A 50 -12.65 5.63 1.63
C VAL A 50 -12.28 4.15 1.46
N LEU A 51 -11.15 3.71 2.01
CA LEU A 51 -10.72 2.31 1.93
C LEU A 51 -11.52 1.43 2.89
N VAL A 52 -11.90 1.96 4.06
CA VAL A 52 -12.81 1.25 4.98
C VAL A 52 -14.13 0.93 4.28
N ARG A 53 -14.72 1.91 3.60
CA ARG A 53 -15.97 1.73 2.86
C ARG A 53 -15.82 0.66 1.76
N LEU A 54 -14.79 0.77 0.91
CA LEU A 54 -14.55 -0.19 -0.17
C LEU A 54 -14.38 -1.63 0.35
N VAL A 55 -13.66 -1.82 1.47
CA VAL A 55 -13.49 -3.16 2.06
C VAL A 55 -14.82 -3.69 2.63
N ARG A 56 -15.63 -2.84 3.27
CA ARG A 56 -16.94 -3.24 3.80
C ARG A 56 -17.93 -3.59 2.68
N GLU A 57 -17.97 -2.79 1.63
CA GLU A 57 -18.78 -3.06 0.43
C GLU A 57 -18.38 -4.39 -0.20
N HIS A 58 -17.08 -4.63 -0.36
CA HIS A 58 -16.56 -5.91 -0.86
C HIS A 58 -16.98 -7.10 0.02
N ILE A 59 -16.84 -6.99 1.34
CA ILE A 59 -17.25 -8.06 2.27
C ILE A 59 -18.76 -8.29 2.19
N LYS A 60 -19.56 -7.23 2.07
CA LYS A 60 -21.03 -7.33 1.97
C LYS A 60 -21.46 -8.03 0.67
N GLU A 61 -20.78 -7.74 -0.44
CA GLU A 61 -21.12 -8.27 -1.76
C GLU A 61 -20.58 -9.69 -1.99
N PHE A 62 -19.34 -9.95 -1.62
CA PHE A 62 -18.63 -11.19 -1.95
C PHE A 62 -18.38 -12.11 -0.74
N GLY A 63 -18.59 -11.62 0.48
CA GLY A 63 -18.22 -12.33 1.69
C GLY A 63 -16.70 -12.44 1.88
N THR A 64 -16.29 -13.45 2.63
CA THR A 64 -14.89 -13.83 2.83
C THR A 64 -14.73 -15.33 2.58
N ALA A 65 -13.51 -15.76 2.27
CA ALA A 65 -13.20 -17.19 2.20
C ALA A 65 -13.43 -17.89 3.56
N GLU A 66 -13.50 -19.23 3.58
CA GLU A 66 -13.63 -20.02 4.81
C GLU A 66 -12.51 -19.73 5.83
N ASP A 67 -11.31 -19.44 5.34
CA ASP A 67 -10.15 -19.03 6.15
C ASP A 67 -10.06 -17.49 6.34
N SER A 68 -11.16 -16.78 6.13
CA SER A 68 -11.31 -15.32 6.32
C SER A 68 -10.47 -14.44 5.39
N ARG A 69 -9.92 -14.99 4.29
CA ARG A 69 -9.29 -14.15 3.25
C ARG A 69 -10.32 -13.23 2.59
N LEU A 70 -9.96 -11.96 2.43
CA LEU A 70 -10.78 -10.96 1.73
C LEU A 70 -10.89 -11.23 0.23
N TYR A 71 -9.82 -11.74 -0.39
CA TYR A 71 -9.74 -11.95 -1.83
C TYR A 71 -9.39 -13.42 -2.16
N PRO A 72 -10.38 -14.33 -2.19
CA PRO A 72 -10.18 -15.70 -2.69
C PRO A 72 -10.06 -15.73 -4.22
N ALA A 73 -9.37 -16.75 -4.76
CA ALA A 73 -9.44 -17.06 -6.18
C ALA A 73 -10.80 -17.68 -6.54
N ALA A 74 -11.21 -17.59 -7.81
CA ALA A 74 -12.53 -18.06 -8.27
C ALA A 74 -12.77 -19.57 -8.04
N GLN A 75 -11.70 -20.38 -8.04
CA GLN A 75 -11.76 -21.83 -7.76
C GLN A 75 -11.35 -22.19 -6.32
N GLY A 76 -11.32 -21.20 -5.41
CA GLY A 76 -10.79 -21.37 -4.07
C GLY A 76 -9.27 -21.23 -4.00
N GLY A 77 -8.75 -21.08 -2.78
CA GLY A 77 -7.33 -20.76 -2.56
C GLY A 77 -7.01 -19.28 -2.72
N GLY A 78 -5.71 -18.95 -2.77
CA GLY A 78 -5.23 -17.57 -2.88
C GLY A 78 -5.07 -17.10 -4.32
N LEU A 79 -5.41 -15.84 -4.57
CA LEU A 79 -5.26 -15.18 -5.88
C LEU A 79 -3.82 -15.31 -6.42
N LEU A 80 -3.68 -15.76 -7.67
CA LEU A 80 -2.39 -15.90 -8.34
C LEU A 80 -1.94 -14.56 -8.91
N SER A 81 -0.64 -14.31 -8.91
CA SER A 81 -0.06 -13.08 -9.49
C SER A 81 -0.45 -12.88 -10.97
N LYS A 82 -0.64 -13.97 -11.72
CA LYS A 82 -1.10 -13.93 -13.11
C LYS A 82 -2.55 -13.43 -13.22
N GLU A 83 -3.45 -13.97 -12.39
CA GLU A 83 -4.87 -13.56 -12.37
C GLU A 83 -5.00 -12.08 -12.04
N TYR A 84 -4.22 -11.61 -11.06
CA TYR A 84 -4.18 -10.21 -10.69
C TYR A 84 -3.64 -9.31 -11.82
N GLY A 85 -2.62 -9.77 -12.55
CA GLY A 85 -2.03 -9.03 -13.68
C GLY A 85 -2.98 -8.87 -14.88
N GLU A 86 -3.74 -9.91 -15.23
CA GLU A 86 -4.73 -9.84 -16.32
C GLU A 86 -5.88 -8.90 -15.98
N VAL A 87 -6.42 -8.99 -14.76
CA VAL A 87 -7.47 -8.07 -14.28
C VAL A 87 -6.96 -6.63 -14.27
N TRP A 88 -5.71 -6.41 -13.85
CA TRP A 88 -5.08 -5.09 -13.88
C TRP A 88 -4.97 -4.51 -15.29
N LYS A 89 -4.53 -5.33 -16.25
CA LYS A 89 -4.44 -4.91 -17.65
C LYS A 89 -5.80 -4.55 -18.22
N ALA A 90 -6.83 -5.36 -17.94
CA ALA A 90 -8.20 -5.07 -18.34
C ALA A 90 -8.70 -3.74 -17.73
N ALA A 91 -8.45 -3.52 -16.44
CA ALA A 91 -8.81 -2.28 -15.77
C ALA A 91 -8.11 -1.05 -16.37
N ARG A 92 -6.82 -1.16 -16.72
CA ARG A 92 -6.10 -0.08 -17.42
C ARG A 92 -6.77 0.28 -18.74
N LEU A 93 -7.08 -0.71 -19.58
CA LEU A 93 -7.73 -0.48 -20.88
C LEU A 93 -9.16 0.06 -20.76
N ALA A 94 -9.83 -0.19 -19.64
CA ALA A 94 -11.18 0.31 -19.40
C ALA A 94 -11.24 1.78 -18.96
N VAL A 95 -10.14 2.33 -18.41
CA VAL A 95 -10.14 3.66 -17.78
C VAL A 95 -9.17 4.63 -18.45
N LEU A 96 -8.06 4.15 -18.99
CA LEU A 96 -7.03 4.99 -19.61
C LEU A 96 -7.31 5.20 -21.10
N THR A 97 -6.85 6.34 -21.63
CA THR A 97 -6.78 6.55 -23.08
C THR A 97 -5.75 5.60 -23.71
N GLU A 98 -5.82 5.41 -25.03
CA GLU A 98 -4.90 4.54 -25.75
C GLU A 98 -3.42 4.97 -25.58
N SER A 99 -3.15 6.27 -25.60
CA SER A 99 -1.80 6.82 -25.40
C SER A 99 -1.29 6.61 -23.98
N GLU A 100 -2.16 6.75 -22.97
CA GLU A 100 -1.82 6.50 -21.57
C GLU A 100 -1.59 5.02 -21.30
N ALA A 101 -2.43 4.14 -21.87
CA ALA A 101 -2.28 2.69 -21.76
C ALA A 101 -0.98 2.19 -22.43
N ALA A 102 -0.56 2.82 -23.53
CA ALA A 102 0.72 2.55 -24.19
C ALA A 102 1.94 3.12 -23.41
N SER A 103 1.71 4.00 -22.45
CA SER A 103 2.77 4.59 -21.62
C SER A 103 3.10 3.72 -20.38
N PRO A 104 4.21 4.00 -19.68
CA PRO A 104 4.53 3.35 -18.40
C PRO A 104 3.55 3.67 -17.24
N LEU A 105 2.52 4.50 -17.48
CA LEU A 105 1.54 4.88 -16.47
C LEU A 105 0.83 3.64 -15.92
N ALA A 106 0.96 3.44 -14.61
CA ALA A 106 0.30 2.36 -13.88
C ALA A 106 0.60 0.96 -14.46
N ASP A 107 1.78 0.76 -15.06
CA ASP A 107 2.06 -0.43 -15.88
C ASP A 107 1.84 -1.77 -15.15
N VAL A 108 2.24 -1.82 -13.88
CA VAL A 108 2.02 -2.97 -12.99
C VAL A 108 1.28 -2.52 -11.73
N PRO A 109 0.57 -3.43 -11.04
CA PRO A 109 -0.10 -3.08 -9.78
C PRO A 109 0.86 -2.51 -8.71
N TYR A 110 2.12 -2.95 -8.73
CA TYR A 110 3.15 -2.45 -7.80
C TYR A 110 3.40 -0.93 -7.97
N SER A 111 3.10 -0.35 -9.13
CA SER A 111 3.17 1.10 -9.35
C SER A 111 2.25 1.89 -8.41
N LEU A 112 1.11 1.32 -7.98
CA LEU A 112 0.21 1.94 -6.99
C LEU A 112 0.88 2.14 -5.63
N ARG A 113 1.82 1.25 -5.27
CA ARG A 113 2.58 1.40 -4.03
C ARG A 113 3.49 2.63 -4.10
N HIS A 114 4.14 2.86 -5.24
CA HIS A 114 4.95 4.05 -5.45
C HIS A 114 4.09 5.31 -5.39
N LEU A 115 2.93 5.30 -6.07
CA LEU A 115 1.98 6.41 -6.04
C LEU A 115 1.52 6.73 -4.61
N GLY A 116 1.11 5.72 -3.84
CA GLY A 116 0.63 5.91 -2.46
C GLY A 116 1.70 6.50 -1.55
N VAL A 117 2.95 6.05 -1.67
CA VAL A 117 4.07 6.60 -0.87
C VAL A 117 4.37 8.04 -1.25
N SER A 118 4.44 8.35 -2.56
CA SER A 118 4.64 9.73 -3.03
C SER A 118 3.51 10.64 -2.59
N LEU A 119 2.26 10.21 -2.72
CA LEU A 119 1.08 10.96 -2.29
C LEU A 119 1.14 11.33 -0.81
N TRP A 120 1.50 10.38 0.07
CA TRP A 120 1.61 10.67 1.50
C TRP A 120 2.71 11.71 1.81
N LEU A 121 3.86 11.62 1.13
CA LEU A 121 4.95 12.58 1.29
C LEU A 121 4.55 13.97 0.80
N GLU A 122 3.94 14.06 -0.38
CA GLU A 122 3.47 15.31 -0.97
C GLU A 122 2.38 15.96 -0.11
N SER A 123 1.53 15.14 0.52
CA SER A 123 0.52 15.58 1.49
C SER A 123 1.11 16.09 2.81
N GLY A 124 2.41 15.87 3.06
CA GLY A 124 3.11 16.33 4.27
C GLY A 124 3.06 15.37 5.45
N VAL A 125 2.72 14.12 5.22
CA VAL A 125 2.92 13.10 6.23
C VAL A 125 4.42 12.97 6.49
N SER A 126 4.82 12.93 7.76
CA SER A 126 6.24 12.88 8.12
C SER A 126 6.94 11.65 7.49
N PRO A 127 8.19 11.78 7.00
CA PRO A 127 8.90 10.67 6.38
C PRO A 127 9.00 9.42 7.29
N ALA A 128 9.11 9.61 8.60
CA ALA A 128 9.11 8.50 9.55
C ALA A 128 7.79 7.72 9.54
N GLU A 129 6.65 8.40 9.52
CA GLU A 129 5.32 7.79 9.49
C GLU A 129 5.07 7.10 8.14
N VAL A 130 5.47 7.73 7.04
CA VAL A 130 5.40 7.13 5.70
C VAL A 130 6.24 5.85 5.64
N ALA A 131 7.49 5.90 6.10
CA ALA A 131 8.39 4.74 6.14
C ALA A 131 7.78 3.60 6.97
N ARG A 132 7.22 3.94 8.15
CA ARG A 132 6.51 2.99 9.00
C ARG A 132 5.37 2.33 8.25
N ARG A 133 4.39 3.09 7.74
CA ARG A 133 3.21 2.55 7.01
C ARG A 133 3.63 1.68 5.81
N ALA A 134 4.58 2.17 5.02
CA ALA A 134 5.10 1.45 3.86
C ALA A 134 5.86 0.17 4.28
N GLY A 135 6.47 0.13 5.46
CA GLY A 135 7.38 -0.96 5.85
C GLY A 135 8.77 -0.81 5.24
N HIS A 136 9.23 0.43 5.04
CA HIS A 136 10.59 0.75 4.63
C HIS A 136 11.42 1.17 5.85
N SER A 137 12.75 1.07 5.74
CA SER A 137 13.60 1.92 6.58
C SER A 137 13.53 3.36 6.08
N ILE A 138 13.78 4.32 6.95
CA ILE A 138 13.81 5.74 6.56
C ILE A 138 14.88 6.02 5.49
N ALA A 139 16.01 5.31 5.54
CA ALA A 139 17.06 5.40 4.52
C ALA A 139 16.58 4.90 3.14
N VAL A 140 15.81 3.81 3.09
CA VAL A 140 15.18 3.33 1.86
C VAL A 140 14.18 4.35 1.32
N LEU A 141 13.37 4.95 2.21
CA LEU A 141 12.42 5.98 1.81
C LEU A 141 13.13 7.18 1.15
N PHE A 142 14.17 7.73 1.79
CA PHE A 142 14.90 8.86 1.21
C PHE A 142 15.59 8.49 -0.11
N ARG A 143 16.19 7.29 -0.21
CA ARG A 143 16.86 6.85 -1.45
C ARG A 143 15.93 6.85 -2.66
N PHE A 144 14.69 6.38 -2.50
CA PHE A 144 13.76 6.21 -3.62
C PHE A 144 12.78 7.37 -3.81
N TYR A 145 12.51 8.16 -2.77
CA TYR A 145 11.46 9.18 -2.79
C TYR A 145 11.94 10.61 -2.51
N ALA A 146 13.25 10.87 -2.44
CA ALA A 146 13.80 12.20 -2.25
C ALA A 146 13.19 13.25 -3.21
N LYS A 147 12.92 12.88 -4.47
CA LYS A 147 12.32 13.80 -5.45
C LYS A 147 10.92 14.29 -5.04
N ALA A 148 10.09 13.46 -4.43
CA ALA A 148 8.77 13.87 -3.92
C ALA A 148 8.90 14.82 -2.72
N ILE A 149 9.97 14.65 -1.93
CA ILE A 149 10.27 15.49 -0.75
C ILE A 149 10.80 16.87 -1.19
N HIS A 150 11.64 16.92 -2.22
CA HIS A 150 12.28 18.16 -2.68
C HIS A 150 11.35 19.14 -3.41
N ARG A 151 10.23 18.68 -3.99
CA ARG A 151 9.31 19.54 -4.77
C ARG A 151 8.45 20.49 -3.91
N ASN A 152 8.77 20.67 -2.63
CA ASN A 152 7.83 21.23 -1.67
C ASN A 152 8.38 22.40 -0.83
N GLN A 153 9.35 23.15 -1.34
CA GLN A 153 9.97 24.26 -0.61
C GLN A 153 8.94 25.32 -0.18
N GLN A 154 8.04 25.72 -1.09
CA GLN A 154 7.03 26.73 -0.78
C GLN A 154 6.08 26.27 0.34
N ARG A 155 5.58 25.04 0.28
CA ARG A 155 4.71 24.51 1.34
C ARG A 155 5.46 24.29 2.65
N ALA A 156 6.76 23.98 2.59
CA ALA A 156 7.60 23.91 3.78
C ALA A 156 7.71 25.29 4.44
N ASN A 157 7.90 26.36 3.65
CA ASN A 157 7.88 27.73 4.15
C ASN A 157 6.52 28.07 4.77
N GLU A 158 5.40 27.79 4.08
CA GLU A 158 4.04 28.03 4.60
C GLU A 158 3.74 27.24 5.90
N GLN A 159 4.38 26.08 6.09
CA GLN A 159 4.26 25.32 7.34
C GLN A 159 5.07 25.95 8.47
N ILE A 160 6.27 26.46 8.17
CA ILE A 160 7.12 27.17 9.14
C ILE A 160 6.44 28.49 9.55
N GLU A 161 5.98 29.29 8.58
CA GLU A 161 5.28 30.56 8.83
C GLU A 161 4.07 30.34 9.75
N ARG A 162 3.18 29.40 9.41
CA ARG A 162 2.01 29.07 10.26
C ARG A 162 2.39 28.61 11.67
N ALA A 163 3.50 27.88 11.81
CA ALA A 163 3.94 27.41 13.12
C ALA A 163 4.49 28.55 13.99
N LEU A 164 5.20 29.50 13.38
CA LEU A 164 5.72 30.69 14.08
C LEU A 164 4.59 31.67 14.43
N GLU A 165 3.62 31.88 13.52
CA GLU A 165 2.44 32.73 13.79
C GLU A 165 1.54 32.17 14.91
N ALA A 166 1.48 30.84 15.05
CA ALA A 166 0.74 30.21 16.14
C ALA A 166 1.43 30.37 17.50
N ASP A 167 2.74 30.54 17.53
CA ASP A 167 3.57 30.74 18.74
C ASP A 167 3.54 32.22 19.19
N ASP A 168 3.41 33.16 18.24
CA ASP A 168 3.30 34.61 18.52
C ASP A 168 1.89 35.04 19.00
N GLY A 169 0.91 34.13 18.96
CA GLY A 169 -0.50 34.37 19.33
C GLY A 169 -0.90 33.89 20.73
N GLU A 170 0.02 33.30 21.50
CA GLU A 170 -0.12 32.97 22.93
C GLU A 170 0.52 34.04 23.83
#